data_AF-A0A6L8FL95-F1
#
_entry.id   AF-A0A6L8FL95-F1
#
_cell.length_a   1.000
_cell.length_b   1.000
_cell.length_c   1.000
_cell.angle_alpha   90.00
_cell.angle_beta   90.00
_cell.angle_gamma   90.00
#
_symmetry.space_group_name_H-M   'P 1'
#
loop_
_entity.id
_entity.type
_entity.pdbx_description
1 polymer ?
#
loop_
_entity_poly.entity_id
_entity_poly.type
_entity_poly.pdbx_seq_one_letter_code
_entity_poly.pdbx_strand_id
1 'polypeptide(L)'
;MTRLKKQTSTYPLRLPSSLKAAVREVSRKDGTSINQFVTTAVAEKLSAMRTADFFAEKGAEADVEAARRILRREGGKEPVPEDRR
;
A
#
# COMPACT_ATOMS: atom_id res chain seq x y z
N MET A 1 -30.69 -1.24 17.46
CA MET A 1 -29.34 -1.46 16.88
C MET A 1 -29.47 -1.44 15.36
N THR A 2 -29.04 -0.37 14.71
CA THR A 2 -29.23 -0.16 13.26
C THR A 2 -28.09 -0.84 12.50
N ARG A 3 -28.43 -1.83 11.67
CA ARG A 3 -27.47 -2.58 10.84
C ARG A 3 -26.95 -1.65 9.74
N LEU A 4 -25.65 -1.33 9.73
CA LEU A 4 -25.02 -0.58 8.64
C LEU A 4 -25.22 -1.37 7.34
N LYS A 5 -26.00 -0.83 6.39
CA LYS A 5 -26.19 -1.43 5.07
C LYS A 5 -24.87 -1.31 4.31
N LYS A 6 -24.26 -2.43 3.92
CA LYS A 6 -23.07 -2.45 3.06
C LYS A 6 -23.48 -1.91 1.68
N GLN A 7 -23.10 -0.68 1.37
CA GLN A 7 -23.38 -0.04 0.08
C GLN A 7 -22.34 -0.53 -0.94
N THR A 8 -22.59 -1.65 -1.62
CA THR A 8 -21.77 -2.09 -2.75
C THR A 8 -22.44 -1.68 -4.05
N SER A 9 -21.82 -0.77 -4.79
CA SER A 9 -22.23 -0.41 -6.14
C SER A 9 -21.57 -1.32 -7.17
N THR A 10 -22.32 -1.77 -8.17
CA THR A 10 -21.76 -2.54 -9.30
C THR A 10 -21.28 -1.57 -10.36
N TYR A 11 -19.99 -1.63 -10.71
CA TYR A 11 -19.41 -0.81 -11.76
C TYR A 11 -18.98 -1.69 -12.94
N PRO A 12 -19.64 -1.61 -14.11
CA PRO A 12 -19.26 -2.38 -15.28
C PRO A 12 -17.95 -1.85 -15.87
N LEU A 13 -16.89 -2.67 -15.81
CA LEU A 13 -15.58 -2.36 -16.37
C LEU A 13 -15.32 -3.13 -17.66
N ARG A 14 -14.83 -2.45 -18.70
CA ARG A 14 -14.34 -3.08 -19.93
C ARG A 14 -12.81 -3.15 -19.89
N LEU A 15 -12.26 -4.35 -19.95
CA LEU A 15 -10.84 -4.59 -20.03
C LEU A 15 -10.46 -5.04 -21.45
N PRO A 16 -9.28 -4.64 -21.97
CA PRO A 16 -8.70 -5.26 -23.16
C PRO A 16 -8.64 -6.79 -23.01
N SER A 17 -8.79 -7.52 -24.13
CA SER A 17 -8.88 -8.98 -24.13
C SER A 17 -7.67 -9.66 -23.50
N SER A 18 -6.46 -9.17 -23.80
CA SER A 18 -5.20 -9.65 -23.21
C SER A 18 -5.17 -9.47 -21.69
N LEU A 19 -5.57 -8.30 -21.19
CA LEU A 19 -5.60 -8.00 -19.77
C LEU A 19 -6.66 -8.86 -19.05
N LYS A 20 -7.83 -9.04 -19.65
CA LYS A 20 -8.88 -9.92 -19.12
C LYS A 20 -8.39 -11.37 -19.01
N ALA A 21 -7.61 -11.84 -19.99
CA ALA A 21 -7.02 -13.18 -19.97
C ALA A 21 -6.00 -13.33 -18.82
N ALA A 22 -5.09 -12.35 -18.67
CA ALA A 22 -4.10 -12.34 -17.59
C ALA A 22 -4.76 -12.33 -16.20
N VAL A 23 -5.74 -11.44 -15.98
CA VAL A 23 -6.48 -11.37 -14.71
C VAL A 23 -7.18 -12.71 -14.41
N ARG A 24 -7.81 -13.33 -15.42
CA ARG A 24 -8.46 -14.63 -15.24
C ARG A 24 -7.46 -15.72 -14.85
N GLU A 25 -6.29 -15.75 -15.46
CA GLU A 25 -5.25 -16.72 -15.15
C GLU A 25 -4.78 -16.59 -13.70
N VAL A 26 -4.47 -15.37 -13.26
CA VAL A 26 -4.02 -15.08 -11.89
C VAL A 26 -5.12 -15.40 -10.88
N SER A 27 -6.34 -14.90 -11.11
CA SER A 27 -7.49 -15.21 -10.25
C SER A 27 -7.72 -16.71 -10.08
N ARG A 28 -7.54 -17.50 -11.14
CA ARG A 28 -7.66 -18.97 -11.07
C ARG A 28 -6.54 -19.60 -10.24
N LYS A 29 -5.30 -19.15 -10.37
CA LYS A 29 -4.16 -19.64 -9.56
C LYS A 29 -4.37 -19.34 -8.08
N ASP A 30 -4.92 -18.18 -7.77
CA ASP A 30 -5.12 -17.72 -6.39
C ASP A 30 -6.47 -18.15 -5.79
N GLY A 31 -7.31 -18.84 -6.56
CA GLY A 31 -8.65 -19.27 -6.13
C GLY A 31 -9.61 -18.10 -5.84
N THR A 32 -9.39 -16.93 -6.44
CA THR A 32 -10.21 -15.72 -6.25
C THR A 32 -11.11 -15.45 -7.46
N SER A 33 -12.19 -14.70 -7.25
CA SER A 33 -12.97 -14.19 -8.37
C SER A 33 -12.29 -12.99 -9.04
N ILE A 34 -12.57 -12.76 -10.33
CA ILE A 34 -12.08 -11.57 -11.05
C ILE A 34 -12.48 -10.28 -10.33
N ASN A 35 -13.69 -10.20 -9.78
CA ASN A 35 -14.15 -9.00 -9.08
C ASN A 35 -13.36 -8.77 -7.78
N GLN A 36 -13.06 -9.83 -7.03
CA GLN A 36 -12.21 -9.71 -5.84
C GLN A 36 -10.80 -9.29 -6.22
N PHE A 37 -10.20 -9.91 -7.25
CA PHE A 37 -8.90 -9.52 -7.76
C PHE A 37 -8.86 -8.02 -8.11
N VAL A 38 -9.83 -7.54 -8.90
CA VAL A 38 -9.90 -6.12 -9.29
C VAL A 38 -10.10 -5.22 -8.06
N THR A 39 -10.93 -5.63 -7.11
CA THR A 39 -11.17 -4.85 -5.88
C THR A 39 -9.90 -4.72 -5.06
N THR A 40 -9.15 -5.81 -4.87
CA THR A 40 -7.88 -5.81 -4.16
C THR A 40 -6.84 -4.98 -4.89
N ALA A 41 -6.70 -5.15 -6.20
CA ALA A 41 -5.75 -4.37 -7.00
C ALA A 41 -6.03 -2.85 -6.96
N VAL A 42 -7.30 -2.45 -6.96
CA VAL A 42 -7.70 -1.04 -6.79
C VAL A 42 -7.33 -0.54 -5.39
N ALA A 43 -7.60 -1.33 -4.34
CA ALA A 43 -7.23 -0.96 -2.97
C ALA A 43 -5.71 -0.81 -2.83
N GLU A 44 -4.93 -1.74 -3.40
CA GLU A 44 -3.46 -1.68 -3.41
C GLU A 44 -2.95 -0.45 -4.17
N LYS A 45 -3.49 -0.16 -5.36
CA LYS A 45 -3.08 1.01 -6.13
C LYS A 45 -3.37 2.30 -5.38
N LEU A 46 -4.53 2.42 -4.76
CA LEU A 46 -4.89 3.58 -3.94
C LEU A 46 -3.99 3.70 -2.71
N SER A 47 -3.68 2.60 -2.04
CA SER A 47 -2.77 2.58 -0.90
C SER A 47 -1.37 3.06 -1.30
N ALA A 48 -0.84 2.56 -2.42
CA ALA A 48 0.47 2.95 -2.95
C ALA A 48 0.52 4.45 -3.31
N MET A 49 -0.53 4.97 -3.97
CA MET A 49 -0.62 6.40 -4.31
C MET A 49 -0.65 7.27 -3.05
N ARG A 50 -1.52 6.95 -2.09
CA ARG A 50 -1.63 7.71 -0.83
C ARG A 50 -0.35 7.65 0.00
N THR A 51 0.34 6.52 -0.02
CA THR A 51 1.63 6.36 0.66
C THR A 51 2.68 7.28 0.04
N ALA A 52 2.73 7.36 -1.30
CA ALA A 52 3.62 8.27 -1.99
C ALA A 52 3.31 9.74 -1.64
N ASP A 53 2.04 10.12 -1.67
CA ASP A 53 1.59 11.48 -1.32
C ASP A 53 1.97 11.83 0.13
N PHE A 54 1.71 10.91 1.07
CA PHE A 54 2.06 11.09 2.48
C PHE A 54 3.56 11.35 2.68
N PHE A 55 4.43 10.57 2.04
CA PHE A 55 5.87 10.78 2.17
C PHE A 55 6.35 12.05 1.48
N ALA A 56 5.73 12.45 0.37
CA ALA A 56 6.03 13.72 -0.29
C ALA A 56 5.68 14.91 0.62
N GLU A 57 4.49 14.92 1.21
CA GLU A 57 4.05 15.94 2.17
C GLU A 57 4.97 15.98 3.40
N LYS A 58 5.25 14.83 4.01
CA LYS A 58 6.14 14.76 5.17
C LYS A 58 7.57 15.14 4.86
N GLY A 59 8.07 14.79 3.69
CA GLY A 59 9.40 15.18 3.23
C GLY A 59 9.52 16.69 3.02
N ALA A 60 8.48 17.34 2.52
CA ALA A 60 8.48 18.80 2.31
C ALA A 60 8.59 19.59 3.62
N GLU A 61 8.04 19.06 4.72
CA GLU A 61 8.09 19.66 6.05
C GLU A 61 9.33 19.24 6.87
N ALA A 62 10.16 18.32 6.35
CA ALA A 62 11.23 17.69 7.13
C ALA A 62 12.49 18.57 7.26
N ASP A 63 12.98 18.75 8.48
CA ASP A 63 14.34 19.23 8.73
C ASP A 63 15.32 18.05 8.72
N VAL A 64 15.89 17.79 7.54
CA VAL A 64 16.84 16.69 7.31
C VAL A 64 18.12 16.88 8.12
N GLU A 65 18.56 18.12 8.34
CA GLU A 65 19.78 18.39 9.11
C GLU A 65 19.57 18.17 10.60
N ALA A 66 18.41 18.56 11.15
CA ALA A 66 18.03 18.21 12.52
C ALA A 66 17.95 16.68 12.70
N ALA A 67 17.33 15.97 11.76
CA ALA A 67 17.29 14.51 11.80
C ALA A 67 18.70 13.91 11.80
N ARG A 68 19.60 14.43 10.94
CA ARG A 68 20.97 13.96 10.83
C ARG A 68 21.79 14.25 12.09
N ARG A 69 21.58 15.39 12.76
CA ARG A 69 22.17 15.68 14.07
C ARG A 69 21.73 14.67 15.14
N ILE A 70 20.45 14.32 15.16
CA ILE A 70 19.93 13.30 16.10
C ILE A 70 20.56 11.93 15.83
N LEU A 71 20.63 11.52 14.56
CA LEU A 71 21.19 10.22 14.17
C LEU A 71 22.69 10.09 14.47
N ARG A 72 23.43 11.21 14.51
CA ARG A 72 24.88 11.25 14.76
C ARG A 72 25.24 11.67 16.19
N ARG A 73 24.26 11.86 17.07
CA ARG A 73 24.52 12.33 18.43
C ARG A 73 25.35 11.32 19.21
N GLU A 74 26.25 11.83 20.02
CA GLU A 74 26.96 11.02 21.02
C GLU A 74 26.01 10.64 22.15
N GLY A 75 26.24 9.49 22.80
CA GLY A 75 25.44 9.04 23.95
C GLY A 75 24.15 8.27 23.60
N GLY A 76 24.13 7.51 22.49
CA GLY A 76 23.09 6.54 22.18
C GLY A 76 23.19 5.25 23.00
N LYS A 77 22.15 4.40 22.95
CA LYS A 77 22.25 3.02 23.43
C LYS A 77 22.99 2.19 22.39
N GLU A 78 23.89 1.33 22.87
CA GLU A 78 24.58 0.35 22.02
C GLU A 78 23.54 -0.55 21.33
N PRO A 79 23.76 -0.96 20.06
CA PRO A 79 22.89 -1.92 19.38
C PRO A 79 22.77 -3.21 20.19
N VAL A 80 21.57 -3.78 20.24
CA VAL A 80 21.36 -5.09 20.87
C VAL A 80 22.11 -6.16 20.08
N PRO A 81 22.42 -7.33 20.67
CA PRO A 81 23.17 -8.38 19.98
C PRO A 81 22.60 -8.74 18.59
N GLU A 82 21.29 -8.69 18.41
CA GLU A 82 20.56 -8.99 17.17
C GLU A 82 20.70 -7.90 16.09
N ASP A 83 21.04 -6.67 16.48
CA ASP A 83 21.30 -5.56 15.55
C ASP A 83 22.73 -5.60 14.99
N ARG A 84 23.60 -6.43 15.59
CA ARG A 84 24.99 -6.56 15.17
C ARG A 84 25.05 -7.47 13.95
N ARG A 85 25.72 -6.99 12.88
CA ARG A 85 25.93 -7.73 11.64
C ARG A 85 26.84 -8.94 11.81
#